data_AF-A0AAV0CBA0-F1
#
_entry.id   AF-A0AAV0CBA0-F1
#
_cell.length_a   1.000
_cell.length_b   1.000
_cell.length_c   1.000
_cell.angle_alpha   90.00
_cell.angle_beta   90.00
_cell.angle_gamma   90.00
#
_symmetry.space_group_name_H-M   'P 1'
#
loop_
_entity.id
_entity.type
_entity.pdbx_description
1 polymer ?
#
loop_
_entity_poly.entity_id
_entity_poly.type
_entity_poly.pdbx_seq_one_letter_code
_entity_poly.pdbx_strand_id
1 'polypeptide(L)'
;MRGKAVSGKAIFVLCVATFLAGSLFSSRTWNLHPDITSDGRGVNHDCDHKRKLVETNTRDIMGEVKKTHVAIQSLEKTISALEMELAVSRTSRSGSKTTAEGSDSLKKAFVVIGINTAFSSRKRRDSLRETWMPKGDELKKVEKEKGIILRFVIGHSATPGGVLDRAIDDEEAEYKDFLRLNHVEGYHELSTKTRIYFSTAFSIWDAEFYVKVDDDVHLNLGTLATTLARHRSKPRVYIGCMKSGPVLSRKGVKYHEPEFWKFGEEGNKYFRHATGQIYAISKDLAAYISINSESCIDMPMRMCL
;
A
#
# COMPACT_ATOMS: atom_id res chain seq x y z
N MET A 1 47.84 -35.58 -7.68
CA MET A 1 47.84 -35.81 -6.22
C MET A 1 46.41 -36.14 -5.79
N ARG A 2 46.18 -37.35 -5.27
CA ARG A 2 44.85 -37.90 -5.00
C ARG A 2 44.50 -37.61 -3.53
N GLY A 3 43.60 -36.65 -3.29
CA GLY A 3 43.19 -36.25 -1.94
C GLY A 3 42.42 -37.38 -1.25
N LYS A 4 42.80 -37.73 -0.01
CA LYS A 4 42.11 -38.74 0.79
C LYS A 4 40.76 -38.19 1.26
N ALA A 5 39.70 -38.99 1.09
CA ALA A 5 38.37 -38.65 1.56
C ALA A 5 38.34 -38.62 3.10
N VAL A 6 37.84 -37.52 3.66
CA VAL A 6 37.65 -37.36 5.11
C VAL A 6 36.43 -38.16 5.54
N SER A 7 36.61 -39.04 6.53
CA SER A 7 35.55 -39.90 7.07
C SER A 7 34.41 -39.07 7.65
N GLY A 8 33.16 -39.41 7.32
CA GLY A 8 31.96 -38.71 7.81
C GLY A 8 31.87 -38.62 9.34
N LYS A 9 32.52 -39.54 10.07
CA LYS A 9 32.64 -39.47 11.53
C LYS A 9 33.48 -38.28 12.00
N ALA A 10 34.51 -37.89 11.25
CA ALA A 10 35.35 -36.74 11.58
C ALA A 10 34.61 -35.40 11.35
N ILE A 11 33.76 -35.33 10.32
CA ILE A 11 32.90 -34.15 10.06
C ILE A 11 31.88 -34.00 11.17
N PHE A 12 31.24 -35.10 11.61
CA PHE A 12 30.26 -35.05 12.68
C PHE A 12 30.86 -34.58 14.01
N VAL A 13 32.07 -35.06 14.36
CA VAL A 13 32.78 -34.61 15.56
C VAL A 13 33.17 -33.13 15.46
N LEU A 14 33.60 -32.66 14.29
CA LEU A 14 33.91 -31.25 14.07
C LEU A 14 32.68 -30.35 14.25
N CYS A 15 31.51 -30.76 13.73
CA CYS A 15 30.25 -30.01 13.87
C CYS A 15 29.76 -29.94 15.32
N VAL A 16 29.89 -31.02 16.09
CA VAL A 16 29.52 -31.00 17.52
C VAL A 16 30.48 -30.12 18.32
N ALA A 17 31.79 -30.17 18.02
CA ALA A 17 32.78 -29.33 18.68
C ALA A 17 32.56 -27.83 18.43
N THR A 18 32.21 -27.43 17.21
CA THR A 18 31.92 -26.02 16.89
C THR A 18 30.64 -25.52 17.55
N PHE A 19 29.60 -26.36 17.64
CA PHE A 19 28.35 -26.02 18.32
C PHE A 19 28.54 -25.81 19.83
N LEU A 20 29.30 -26.69 20.49
CA LEU A 20 29.61 -26.54 21.92
C LEU A 20 30.48 -25.32 22.20
N ALA A 21 31.47 -25.03 21.34
CA ALA A 21 32.27 -23.80 21.45
C ALA A 21 31.40 -22.52 21.30
N GLY A 22 30.45 -22.51 20.35
CA GLY A 22 29.53 -21.37 20.16
C GLY A 22 28.61 -21.09 21.36
N SER A 23 28.23 -22.12 22.11
CA SER A 23 27.40 -21.98 23.31
C SER A 23 28.12 -21.30 24.50
N LEU A 24 29.45 -21.43 24.55
CA LEU A 24 30.28 -20.77 25.57
C LEU A 24 30.56 -19.29 25.27
N PHE A 25 30.42 -18.86 24.01
CA PHE A 25 30.57 -17.45 23.62
C PHE A 25 29.25 -16.66 23.66
N SER A 26 28.08 -17.31 23.54
CA SER A 26 26.78 -16.63 23.63
C SER A 26 26.28 -16.42 25.06
N SER A 27 26.87 -17.10 26.06
CA SER A 27 26.46 -17.00 27.47
C SER A 27 27.14 -15.84 28.23
N ARG A 28 27.99 -15.03 27.57
CA ARG A 28 28.80 -13.99 28.23
C ARG A 28 28.45 -12.55 27.88
N THR A 29 27.39 -12.30 27.12
CA THR A 29 26.98 -10.95 26.69
C THR A 29 25.55 -10.58 27.05
N TRP A 30 25.01 -11.08 28.15
CA TRP A 30 23.71 -10.62 28.68
C TRP A 30 23.83 -10.48 30.20
N ASN A 31 24.48 -9.40 30.64
CA ASN A 31 24.38 -8.87 32.00
C ASN A 31 24.93 -7.44 32.00
N LEU A 32 24.13 -6.48 31.54
CA LEU A 32 24.25 -5.08 31.95
C LEU A 32 22.92 -4.36 31.69
N HIS A 33 22.03 -4.41 32.67
CA HIS A 33 20.90 -3.48 32.83
C HIS A 33 21.08 -2.85 34.22
N PRO A 34 21.21 -1.52 34.36
CA PRO A 34 21.19 -0.90 35.67
C PRO A 34 19.75 -0.54 36.03
N ASP A 35 19.19 -1.27 37.00
CA ASP A 35 18.09 -0.80 37.84
C ASP A 35 18.62 0.27 38.79
N ILE A 36 17.98 1.45 38.81
CA ILE A 36 18.20 2.47 39.84
C ILE A 36 16.96 2.52 40.72
N THR A 37 17.02 1.80 41.84
CA THR A 37 16.13 1.98 42.99
C THR A 37 16.72 3.03 43.92
N SER A 38 15.86 3.97 44.33
CA SER A 38 16.15 4.98 45.34
C SER A 38 16.43 4.36 46.71
N ASP A 39 17.50 4.80 47.36
CA ASP A 39 17.53 4.83 48.81
C ASP A 39 18.26 6.08 49.30
N GLY A 40 17.70 6.71 50.33
CA GLY A 40 18.10 7.99 50.87
C GLY A 40 18.94 7.86 52.13
N ARG A 41 19.95 8.72 52.24
CA ARG A 41 20.61 9.30 53.44
C ARG A 41 21.89 9.95 52.91
N GLY A 42 22.03 11.28 52.86
CA GLY A 42 22.03 12.19 53.99
C GLY A 42 23.48 12.39 54.44
N VAL A 43 24.09 13.54 54.09
CA VAL A 43 25.08 14.33 54.87
C VAL A 43 25.44 15.60 54.08
N ASN A 44 25.46 16.72 54.81
CA ASN A 44 25.63 18.12 54.39
C ASN A 44 26.93 18.45 53.63
N HIS A 45 26.85 19.38 52.68
CA HIS A 45 27.65 20.61 52.77
C HIS A 45 26.95 21.78 52.05
N ASP A 46 26.82 22.87 52.80
CA ASP A 46 26.30 24.19 52.45
C ASP A 46 27.16 24.90 51.41
N CYS A 47 26.52 25.61 50.46
CA CYS A 47 26.97 26.84 49.80
C CYS A 47 25.84 27.43 48.94
N ASP A 48 25.32 28.54 49.43
CA ASP A 48 24.23 29.38 48.98
C ASP A 48 24.45 29.99 47.58
N HIS A 49 23.51 29.80 46.64
CA HIS A 49 23.22 30.76 45.58
C HIS A 49 21.79 30.62 45.05
N LYS A 50 20.94 31.54 45.52
CA LYS A 50 19.66 32.01 44.96
C LYS A 50 19.37 31.59 43.51
N ARG A 51 18.38 30.71 43.35
CA ARG A 51 17.38 30.79 42.26
C ARG A 51 16.03 30.33 42.81
N LYS A 52 15.12 31.29 42.94
CA LYS A 52 13.72 31.08 43.33
C LYS A 52 13.04 30.33 42.18
N LEU A 53 12.94 29.01 42.28
CA LEU A 53 12.17 28.17 41.36
C LEU A 53 10.92 27.71 42.09
N VAL A 54 9.79 28.13 41.53
CA VAL A 54 8.44 27.82 41.95
C VAL A 54 8.27 26.30 42.05
N GLU A 55 7.71 25.84 43.15
CA GLU A 55 7.27 24.46 43.36
C GLU A 55 6.15 24.13 42.36
N THR A 56 6.51 23.66 41.17
CA THR A 56 5.53 23.24 40.17
C THR A 56 5.13 21.79 40.46
N ASN A 57 3.88 21.61 40.88
CA ASN A 57 3.24 20.32 41.14
C ASN A 57 3.54 19.28 40.04
N THR A 58 3.96 18.08 40.42
CA THR A 58 4.22 16.93 39.52
C THR A 58 3.05 16.55 38.61
N ARG A 59 1.81 16.93 38.97
CA ARG A 59 0.62 16.80 38.11
C ARG A 59 0.66 17.70 36.86
N ASP A 60 1.30 18.87 36.96
CA ASP A 60 1.42 19.83 35.87
C ASP A 60 2.40 19.32 34.80
N ILE A 61 3.52 18.75 35.24
CA ILE A 61 4.56 18.16 34.38
C ILE A 61 3.99 17.04 33.50
N MET A 62 3.20 16.12 34.07
CA MET A 62 2.55 15.06 33.27
C MET A 62 1.54 15.61 32.27
N GLY A 63 0.79 16.65 32.64
CA GLY A 63 -0.13 17.33 31.73
C GLY A 63 0.60 18.00 30.58
N GLU A 64 1.74 18.62 30.87
CA GLU A 64 2.60 19.31 29.91
C GLU A 64 3.29 18.32 28.96
N VAL A 65 3.82 17.21 29.47
CA VAL A 65 4.36 16.11 28.65
C VAL A 65 3.31 15.54 27.70
N LYS A 66 2.05 15.37 28.16
CA LYS A 66 0.96 14.90 27.31
C LYS A 66 0.62 15.91 26.22
N LYS A 67 0.59 17.21 26.54
CA LYS A 67 0.41 18.29 25.55
C LYS A 67 1.54 18.29 24.53
N THR A 68 2.79 18.10 24.96
CA THR A 68 3.96 18.03 24.08
C THR A 68 3.89 16.82 23.13
N HIS A 69 3.49 15.65 23.61
CA HIS A 69 3.30 14.48 22.73
C HIS A 69 2.19 14.71 21.70
N VAL A 70 1.08 15.34 22.08
CA VAL A 70 0.01 15.70 21.15
C VAL A 70 0.51 16.72 20.11
N ALA A 71 1.31 17.70 20.53
CA ALA A 71 1.90 18.68 19.63
C ALA A 71 2.90 18.04 18.65
N ILE A 72 3.74 17.11 19.11
CA ILE A 72 4.67 16.34 18.26
C ILE A 72 3.90 15.53 17.24
N GLN A 73 2.88 14.77 17.66
CA GLN A 73 2.04 13.98 16.74
C GLN A 73 1.31 14.86 15.72
N SER A 74 0.88 16.05 16.14
CA SER A 74 0.26 17.02 15.22
C SER A 74 1.28 17.53 14.19
N LEU A 75 2.49 17.84 14.63
CA LEU A 75 3.56 18.33 13.77
C LEU A 75 4.01 17.25 12.78
N GLU A 76 4.17 16.01 13.23
CA GLU A 76 4.48 14.86 12.35
C GLU A 76 3.42 14.70 11.26
N LYS A 77 2.13 14.80 11.60
CA LYS A 77 1.04 14.79 10.60
C LYS A 77 1.13 15.94 9.62
N THR A 78 1.49 17.14 10.08
CA THR A 78 1.68 18.31 9.23
C THR A 78 2.89 18.13 8.31
N ILE A 79 4.01 17.61 8.82
CA ILE A 79 5.21 17.32 8.04
C ILE A 79 4.89 16.30 6.95
N SER A 80 4.27 15.16 7.29
CA SER A 80 3.90 14.14 6.30
C SER A 80 2.92 14.69 5.26
N ALA A 81 1.98 15.56 5.65
CA ALA A 81 1.08 16.22 4.71
C ALA A 81 1.81 17.17 3.76
N LEU A 82 2.73 18.00 4.28
CA LEU A 82 3.53 18.92 3.49
C LEU A 82 4.53 18.21 2.57
N GLU A 83 5.16 17.13 3.04
CA GLU A 83 6.04 16.29 2.24
C GLU A 83 5.28 15.64 1.08
N MET A 84 4.06 15.17 1.33
CA MET A 84 3.16 14.65 0.30
C MET A 84 2.79 15.74 -0.72
N GLU A 85 2.37 16.93 -0.28
CA GLU A 85 2.05 18.06 -1.17
C GLU A 85 3.26 18.52 -2.00
N LEU A 86 4.45 18.53 -1.39
CA LEU A 86 5.71 18.87 -2.04
C LEU A 86 6.11 17.81 -3.07
N ALA A 87 5.91 16.52 -2.77
CA ALA A 87 6.16 15.42 -3.69
C ALA A 87 5.20 15.48 -4.89
N VAL A 88 3.91 15.73 -4.66
CA VAL A 88 2.90 15.95 -5.72
C VAL A 88 3.26 17.15 -6.61
N SER A 89 3.72 18.26 -6.01
CA SER A 89 4.16 19.46 -6.75
C SER A 89 5.46 19.22 -7.54
N ARG A 90 6.32 18.31 -7.08
CA ARG A 90 7.54 17.92 -7.79
C ARG A 90 7.25 17.00 -8.96
N THR A 91 6.32 16.06 -8.84
CA THR A 91 5.91 15.20 -9.97
C THR A 91 5.25 16.00 -11.09
N SER A 92 4.47 17.05 -10.77
CA SER A 92 3.93 17.95 -11.79
C SER A 92 4.99 18.80 -12.51
N ARG A 93 6.18 18.95 -11.93
CA ARG A 93 7.26 19.80 -12.45
C ARG A 93 8.41 18.99 -13.08
N SER A 94 8.59 17.73 -12.67
CA SER A 94 9.64 16.83 -13.15
C SER A 94 9.26 16.05 -14.43
N GLY A 95 8.00 16.08 -14.85
CA GLY A 95 7.57 15.56 -16.17
C GLY A 95 8.06 16.39 -17.37
N SER A 96 8.88 17.43 -17.17
CA SER A 96 9.30 18.39 -18.19
C SER A 96 10.76 18.21 -18.67
N LYS A 97 11.37 17.03 -18.53
CA LYS A 97 12.71 16.77 -19.06
C LYS A 97 12.84 15.39 -19.71
N THR A 98 12.22 15.21 -20.87
CA THR A 98 12.83 14.59 -22.06
C THR A 98 11.91 14.81 -23.27
N THR A 99 12.49 15.31 -24.36
CA THR A 99 11.95 15.43 -25.73
C THR A 99 10.66 16.22 -25.92
N ALA A 100 10.80 17.34 -26.63
CA ALA A 100 9.69 18.19 -27.07
C ALA A 100 8.86 17.46 -28.15
N GLU A 101 7.78 16.81 -27.73
CA GLU A 101 6.56 16.61 -28.52
C GLU A 101 5.37 16.72 -27.55
N GLY A 102 4.64 17.84 -27.62
CA GLY A 102 3.36 18.08 -26.93
C GLY A 102 3.41 17.98 -25.39
N SER A 103 3.32 19.11 -24.69
CA SER A 103 2.85 19.11 -23.30
C SER A 103 1.35 18.75 -23.32
N ASP A 104 1.03 17.49 -23.58
CA ASP A 104 -0.34 17.00 -23.52
C ASP A 104 -0.68 16.96 -22.02
N SER A 105 -1.30 18.03 -21.54
CA SER A 105 -1.78 18.11 -20.17
C SER A 105 -2.60 16.85 -19.88
N LEU A 106 -2.27 16.15 -18.79
CA LEU A 106 -2.97 14.92 -18.40
C LEU A 106 -4.49 15.10 -18.53
N LYS A 107 -5.16 14.09 -19.10
CA LYS A 107 -6.59 14.15 -19.36
C LYS A 107 -7.33 14.29 -18.03
N LYS A 108 -8.05 15.41 -17.86
CA LYS A 108 -8.86 15.66 -16.67
C LYS A 108 -10.03 14.68 -16.63
N ALA A 109 -10.25 14.09 -15.46
CA ALA A 109 -11.39 13.23 -15.21
C ALA A 109 -11.96 13.50 -13.82
N PHE A 110 -13.23 13.16 -13.61
CA PHE A 110 -13.80 13.09 -12.28
C PHE A 110 -13.36 11.80 -11.58
N VAL A 111 -13.52 10.66 -12.25
CA VAL A 111 -13.18 9.35 -11.69
C VAL A 111 -12.66 8.40 -12.75
N VAL A 112 -11.64 7.62 -12.42
CA VAL A 112 -11.15 6.49 -13.22
C VAL A 112 -11.54 5.19 -12.53
N ILE A 113 -12.27 4.33 -13.23
CA ILE A 113 -12.76 3.04 -12.74
C ILE A 113 -12.04 1.93 -13.49
N GLY A 114 -11.19 1.21 -12.77
CA GLY A 114 -10.48 0.02 -13.24
C GLY A 114 -11.19 -1.25 -12.80
N ILE A 115 -11.67 -2.01 -13.77
CA ILE A 115 -12.31 -3.31 -13.55
C ILE A 115 -11.24 -4.39 -13.71
N ASN A 116 -10.71 -4.90 -12.60
CA ASN A 116 -9.73 -5.98 -12.62
C ASN A 116 -10.36 -7.25 -13.19
N THR A 117 -9.76 -7.77 -14.26
CA THR A 117 -10.21 -8.98 -14.96
C THR A 117 -9.05 -9.96 -15.18
N ALA A 118 -9.30 -11.09 -15.85
CA ALA A 118 -8.28 -12.07 -16.20
C ALA A 118 -8.52 -12.60 -17.62
N PHE A 119 -7.54 -13.32 -18.20
CA PHE A 119 -7.68 -13.93 -19.51
C PHE A 119 -8.90 -14.86 -19.62
N SER A 120 -9.19 -15.63 -18.55
CA SER A 120 -10.33 -16.55 -18.49
C SER A 120 -11.69 -15.87 -18.32
N SER A 121 -11.73 -14.57 -18.03
CA SER A 121 -12.95 -13.83 -17.68
C SER A 121 -13.72 -13.24 -18.87
N ARG A 122 -13.50 -13.71 -20.11
CA ARG A 122 -14.18 -13.16 -21.30
C ARG A 122 -15.70 -13.05 -21.13
N LYS A 123 -16.34 -14.14 -20.69
CA LYS A 123 -17.80 -14.17 -20.44
C LYS A 123 -18.25 -13.15 -19.40
N ARG A 124 -17.43 -12.86 -18.38
CA ARG A 124 -17.73 -11.83 -17.38
C ARG A 124 -17.68 -10.45 -18.02
N ARG A 125 -16.63 -10.14 -18.78
CA ARG A 125 -16.52 -8.86 -19.49
C ARG A 125 -17.70 -8.61 -20.44
N ASP A 126 -18.09 -9.63 -21.21
CA ASP A 126 -19.24 -9.55 -22.11
C ASP A 126 -20.53 -9.28 -21.31
N SER A 127 -20.76 -10.02 -20.21
CA SER A 127 -21.91 -9.79 -19.33
C SER A 127 -21.93 -8.37 -18.73
N LEU A 128 -20.76 -7.81 -18.38
CA LEU A 128 -20.65 -6.43 -17.90
C LEU A 128 -21.06 -5.41 -18.98
N ARG A 129 -20.59 -5.59 -20.22
CA ARG A 129 -20.96 -4.76 -21.39
C ARG A 129 -22.42 -4.89 -21.81
N GLU A 130 -23.02 -6.05 -21.55
CA GLU A 130 -24.44 -6.31 -21.82
C GLU A 130 -25.37 -5.76 -20.74
N THR A 131 -24.82 -5.37 -19.58
CA THR A 131 -25.63 -4.96 -18.42
C THR A 131 -25.42 -3.50 -18.03
N TRP A 132 -24.32 -3.18 -17.33
CA TRP A 132 -24.14 -1.87 -16.70
C TRP A 132 -22.98 -1.05 -17.26
N MET A 133 -22.04 -1.69 -17.98
CA MET A 133 -20.89 -1.00 -18.56
C MET A 133 -21.24 -0.46 -19.94
N PRO A 134 -21.16 0.87 -20.17
CA PRO A 134 -21.41 1.45 -21.49
C PRO A 134 -20.33 0.99 -22.49
N LYS A 135 -20.70 0.92 -23.77
CA LYS A 135 -19.82 0.47 -24.86
C LYS A 135 -19.82 1.46 -26.03
N GLY A 136 -18.78 1.41 -26.85
CA GLY A 136 -18.69 2.21 -28.07
C GLY A 136 -18.89 3.71 -27.81
N ASP A 137 -19.86 4.32 -28.48
CA ASP A 137 -20.11 5.76 -28.37
C ASP A 137 -20.74 6.18 -27.03
N GLU A 138 -21.48 5.30 -26.36
CA GLU A 138 -21.99 5.57 -25.01
C GLU A 138 -20.86 5.68 -23.99
N LEU A 139 -19.83 4.84 -24.12
CA LEU A 139 -18.64 4.90 -23.27
C LEU A 139 -17.92 6.24 -23.46
N LYS A 140 -17.66 6.63 -24.72
CA LYS A 140 -17.04 7.92 -25.06
C LYS A 140 -17.85 9.11 -24.54
N LYS A 141 -19.18 9.02 -24.62
CA LYS A 141 -20.10 10.04 -24.11
C LYS A 141 -19.96 10.21 -22.60
N VAL A 142 -19.98 9.09 -21.85
CA VAL A 142 -19.80 9.10 -20.39
C VAL A 142 -18.43 9.66 -19.99
N GLU A 143 -17.37 9.31 -20.72
CA GLU A 143 -16.02 9.85 -20.51
C GLU A 143 -15.97 11.36 -20.70
N LYS A 144 -16.51 11.85 -21.82
CA LYS A 144 -16.43 13.27 -22.19
C LYS A 144 -17.36 14.15 -21.35
N GLU A 145 -18.61 13.72 -21.15
CA GLU A 145 -19.63 14.54 -20.50
C GLU A 145 -19.56 14.47 -18.97
N LYS A 146 -19.24 13.30 -18.42
CA LYS A 146 -19.25 13.07 -16.96
C LYS A 146 -17.86 12.97 -16.35
N GLY A 147 -16.81 12.89 -17.18
CA GLY A 147 -15.44 12.67 -16.70
C GLY A 147 -15.28 11.30 -16.02
N ILE A 148 -16.08 10.31 -16.39
CA ILE A 148 -16.01 8.95 -15.80
C ILE A 148 -15.31 8.06 -16.82
N ILE A 149 -14.09 7.64 -16.50
CA ILE A 149 -13.30 6.70 -17.32
C ILE A 149 -13.56 5.28 -16.82
N LEU A 150 -13.88 4.33 -17.71
CA LEU A 150 -14.07 2.93 -17.37
C LEU A 150 -13.17 2.04 -18.21
N ARG A 151 -12.29 1.27 -17.60
CA ARG A 151 -11.40 0.34 -18.32
C ARG A 151 -11.35 -1.02 -17.66
N PHE A 152 -11.36 -2.08 -18.47
CA PHE A 152 -10.94 -3.40 -18.03
C PHE A 152 -9.42 -3.41 -17.84
N VAL A 153 -8.97 -3.73 -16.63
CA VAL A 153 -7.56 -3.70 -16.27
C VAL A 153 -6.98 -5.09 -16.45
N ILE A 154 -6.02 -5.22 -17.34
CA ILE A 154 -5.37 -6.50 -17.65
C ILE A 154 -3.88 -6.30 -17.97
N GLY A 155 -3.05 -7.19 -17.45
CA GLY A 155 -1.65 -7.32 -17.81
C GLY A 155 -1.46 -8.12 -19.11
N HIS A 156 -0.28 -8.70 -19.26
CA HIS A 156 0.08 -9.58 -20.36
C HIS A 156 0.36 -10.99 -19.85
N SER A 157 0.36 -11.95 -20.77
CA SER A 157 0.69 -13.33 -20.44
C SER A 157 2.20 -13.48 -20.18
N ALA A 158 2.61 -14.60 -19.56
CA ALA A 158 4.02 -14.91 -19.35
C ALA A 158 4.81 -15.09 -20.66
N THR A 159 4.11 -15.33 -21.78
CA THR A 159 4.68 -15.43 -23.12
C THR A 159 4.09 -14.32 -23.99
N PRO A 160 4.69 -13.11 -23.99
CA PRO A 160 4.17 -11.96 -24.74
C PRO A 160 3.87 -12.31 -26.20
N GLY A 161 2.66 -11.96 -26.67
CA GLY A 161 2.20 -12.28 -28.03
C GLY A 161 1.65 -13.69 -28.19
N GLY A 162 1.50 -14.43 -27.09
CA GLY A 162 0.87 -15.74 -27.06
C GLY A 162 -0.62 -15.71 -27.44
N VAL A 163 -1.26 -16.88 -27.44
CA VAL A 163 -2.70 -17.01 -27.79
C VAL A 163 -3.58 -16.18 -26.84
N LEU A 164 -3.23 -16.14 -25.55
CA LEU A 164 -3.99 -15.36 -24.56
C LEU A 164 -3.90 -13.85 -24.81
N ASP A 165 -2.71 -13.35 -25.18
CA ASP A 165 -2.54 -11.93 -25.49
C ASP A 165 -3.27 -11.55 -26.78
N ARG A 166 -3.14 -12.36 -27.83
CA ARG A 166 -3.85 -12.15 -29.10
C ARG A 166 -5.37 -12.09 -28.94
N ALA A 167 -5.93 -12.97 -28.11
CA ALA A 167 -7.37 -12.95 -27.82
C ALA A 167 -7.82 -11.64 -27.13
N ILE A 168 -6.95 -11.02 -26.33
CA ILE A 168 -7.21 -9.69 -25.75
C ILE A 168 -7.02 -8.59 -26.79
N ASP A 169 -6.03 -8.72 -27.67
CA ASP A 169 -5.79 -7.74 -28.74
C ASP A 169 -6.98 -7.69 -29.73
N ASP A 170 -7.56 -8.84 -30.06
CA ASP A 170 -8.78 -8.94 -30.88
C ASP A 170 -9.98 -8.25 -30.20
N GLU A 171 -10.13 -8.44 -28.88
CA GLU A 171 -11.19 -7.79 -28.10
C GLU A 171 -11.00 -6.28 -27.97
N GLU A 172 -9.75 -5.83 -27.78
CA GLU A 172 -9.42 -4.41 -27.71
C GLU A 172 -9.66 -3.72 -29.06
N ALA A 173 -9.39 -4.39 -30.18
CA ALA A 173 -9.69 -3.87 -31.51
C ALA A 173 -11.20 -3.61 -31.70
N GLU A 174 -12.05 -4.46 -31.12
CA GLU A 174 -13.50 -4.36 -31.17
C GLU A 174 -14.06 -3.30 -30.20
N TYR A 175 -13.70 -3.37 -28.92
CA TYR A 175 -14.36 -2.60 -27.85
C TYR A 175 -13.60 -1.37 -27.38
N LYS A 176 -12.26 -1.35 -27.49
CA LYS A 176 -11.38 -0.23 -27.08
C LYS A 176 -11.58 0.22 -25.64
N ASP A 177 -11.77 -0.76 -24.76
CA ASP A 177 -12.14 -0.55 -23.35
C ASP A 177 -11.14 -1.17 -22.36
N PHE A 178 -9.96 -1.60 -22.80
CA PHE A 178 -8.90 -2.06 -21.90
C PHE A 178 -7.92 -0.96 -21.46
N LEU A 179 -7.38 -1.17 -20.26
CA LEU A 179 -6.13 -0.58 -19.79
C LEU A 179 -5.11 -1.71 -19.66
N ARG A 180 -4.16 -1.74 -20.61
CA ARG A 180 -3.08 -2.73 -20.64
C ARG A 180 -1.97 -2.32 -19.68
N LEU A 181 -1.62 -3.21 -18.74
CA LEU A 181 -0.57 -3.00 -17.77
C LEU A 181 0.71 -3.73 -18.19
N ASN A 182 1.86 -3.16 -17.88
CA ASN A 182 3.15 -3.86 -17.91
C ASN A 182 3.27 -4.75 -16.67
N HIS A 183 2.54 -5.86 -16.69
CA HIS A 183 2.38 -6.78 -15.57
C HIS A 183 2.13 -8.19 -16.11
N VAL A 184 2.91 -9.17 -15.66
CA VAL A 184 2.63 -10.58 -15.97
C VAL A 184 1.45 -11.04 -15.12
N GLU A 185 0.35 -11.42 -15.74
CA GLU A 185 -0.81 -11.94 -15.02
C GLU A 185 -0.48 -13.28 -14.33
N GLY A 186 -0.85 -13.38 -13.06
CA GLY A 186 -0.67 -14.58 -12.25
C GLY A 186 -1.64 -14.65 -11.08
N TYR A 187 -1.92 -15.85 -10.58
CA TYR A 187 -2.90 -16.05 -9.50
C TYR A 187 -2.53 -15.32 -8.20
N HIS A 188 -1.23 -15.20 -7.90
CA HIS A 188 -0.72 -14.55 -6.68
C HIS A 188 -0.35 -13.08 -6.86
N GLU A 189 -0.64 -12.51 -8.04
CA GLU A 189 -0.14 -11.19 -8.43
C GLU A 189 -1.18 -10.07 -8.31
N LEU A 190 -2.36 -10.36 -7.73
CA LEU A 190 -3.48 -9.41 -7.67
C LEU A 190 -3.15 -8.10 -6.93
N SER A 191 -2.34 -8.17 -5.87
CA SER A 191 -1.88 -6.98 -5.14
C SER A 191 -0.97 -6.13 -6.02
N THR A 192 0.00 -6.75 -6.69
CA THR A 192 0.91 -6.12 -7.66
C THR A 192 0.14 -5.48 -8.80
N LYS A 193 -0.80 -6.20 -9.41
CA LYS A 193 -1.69 -5.70 -10.46
C LYS A 193 -2.42 -4.44 -10.02
N THR A 194 -2.96 -4.44 -8.80
CA THR A 194 -3.74 -3.31 -8.29
C THR A 194 -2.87 -2.08 -8.01
N ARG A 195 -1.66 -2.27 -7.48
CA ARG A 195 -0.67 -1.20 -7.31
C ARG A 195 -0.30 -0.59 -8.66
N ILE A 196 0.07 -1.42 -9.64
CA ILE A 196 0.43 -0.98 -10.99
C ILE A 196 -0.74 -0.25 -11.64
N TYR A 197 -1.97 -0.76 -11.49
CA TYR A 197 -3.17 -0.08 -11.96
C TYR A 197 -3.27 1.36 -11.44
N PHE A 198 -3.18 1.58 -10.13
CA PHE A 198 -3.30 2.93 -9.57
C PHE A 198 -2.18 3.85 -10.06
N SER A 199 -0.94 3.37 -10.10
CA SER A 199 0.20 4.14 -10.60
C SER A 199 0.04 4.50 -12.08
N THR A 200 -0.34 3.54 -12.92
CA THR A 200 -0.56 3.75 -14.36
C THR A 200 -1.76 4.65 -14.63
N ALA A 201 -2.87 4.48 -13.91
CA ALA A 201 -4.02 5.33 -14.05
C ALA A 201 -3.70 6.78 -13.64
N PHE A 202 -2.95 6.97 -12.56
CA PHE A 202 -2.49 8.28 -12.11
C PHE A 202 -1.56 8.97 -13.13
N SER A 203 -0.72 8.22 -13.85
CA SER A 203 0.16 8.78 -14.87
C SER A 203 -0.54 9.14 -16.19
N ILE A 204 -1.75 8.62 -16.44
CA ILE A 204 -2.48 8.85 -17.70
C ILE A 204 -3.60 9.89 -17.50
N TRP A 205 -4.31 9.82 -16.38
CA TRP A 205 -5.46 10.68 -16.10
C TRP A 205 -5.22 11.48 -14.84
N ASP A 206 -5.46 12.78 -14.93
CA ASP A 206 -5.54 13.65 -13.75
C ASP A 206 -6.98 13.63 -13.23
N ALA A 207 -7.28 12.63 -12.39
CA ALA A 207 -8.61 12.38 -11.86
C ALA A 207 -8.72 12.74 -10.37
N GLU A 208 -9.92 13.11 -9.92
CA GLU A 208 -10.17 13.36 -8.49
C GLU A 208 -10.18 12.06 -7.66
N PHE A 209 -10.68 10.97 -8.27
CA PHE A 209 -10.76 9.65 -7.65
C PHE A 209 -10.34 8.53 -8.60
N TYR A 210 -9.80 7.46 -8.03
CA TYR A 210 -9.45 6.22 -8.73
C TYR A 210 -10.13 5.06 -8.01
N VAL A 211 -10.76 4.16 -8.77
CA VAL A 211 -11.64 3.11 -8.24
C VAL A 211 -11.20 1.77 -8.79
N LYS A 212 -10.97 0.82 -7.90
CA LYS A 212 -10.76 -0.58 -8.25
C LYS A 212 -12.08 -1.34 -8.07
N VAL A 213 -12.43 -2.17 -9.04
CA VAL A 213 -13.63 -3.04 -9.04
C VAL A 213 -13.26 -4.43 -9.55
N ASP A 214 -13.85 -5.51 -9.03
CA ASP A 214 -13.74 -6.86 -9.60
C ASP A 214 -14.74 -7.10 -10.74
N ASP A 215 -14.39 -7.98 -11.69
CA ASP A 215 -15.24 -8.31 -12.85
C ASP A 215 -16.48 -9.17 -12.53
N ASP A 216 -16.74 -9.50 -11.28
CA ASP A 216 -17.98 -10.12 -10.78
C ASP A 216 -18.83 -9.18 -9.92
N VAL A 217 -18.61 -7.87 -10.04
CA VAL A 217 -19.41 -6.84 -9.36
C VAL A 217 -20.31 -6.10 -10.36
N HIS A 218 -21.57 -5.91 -9.97
CA HIS A 218 -22.47 -4.99 -10.66
C HIS A 218 -22.37 -3.59 -10.05
N LEU A 219 -22.11 -2.57 -10.87
CA LEU A 219 -21.87 -1.21 -10.38
C LEU A 219 -22.96 -0.22 -10.83
N ASN A 220 -23.57 0.47 -9.88
CA ASN A 220 -24.42 1.62 -10.17
C ASN A 220 -23.57 2.90 -10.29
N LEU A 221 -23.26 3.30 -11.53
CA LEU A 221 -22.38 4.44 -11.82
C LEU A 221 -22.90 5.77 -11.24
N GLY A 222 -24.21 6.01 -11.27
CA GLY A 222 -24.81 7.23 -10.75
C GLY A 222 -24.65 7.35 -9.22
N THR A 223 -24.87 6.25 -8.52
CA THR A 223 -24.71 6.18 -7.06
C THR A 223 -23.25 6.31 -6.65
N LEU A 224 -22.34 5.64 -7.37
CA LEU A 224 -20.91 5.77 -7.13
C LEU A 224 -20.45 7.22 -7.32
N ALA A 225 -20.79 7.83 -8.47
CA ALA A 225 -20.41 9.20 -8.79
C ALA A 225 -20.93 10.19 -7.74
N THR A 226 -22.20 10.07 -7.35
CA THR A 226 -22.82 10.92 -6.31
C THR A 226 -22.13 10.74 -4.96
N THR A 227 -21.76 9.51 -4.61
CA THR A 227 -21.07 9.21 -3.35
C THR A 227 -19.68 9.83 -3.31
N LEU A 228 -18.90 9.70 -4.40
CA LEU A 228 -17.57 10.28 -4.50
C LEU A 228 -17.60 11.81 -4.57
N ALA A 229 -18.61 12.40 -5.22
CA ALA A 229 -18.78 13.85 -5.29
C ALA A 229 -18.91 14.49 -3.89
N ARG A 230 -19.55 13.79 -2.94
CA ARG A 230 -19.66 14.22 -1.53
C ARG A 230 -18.33 14.19 -0.78
N HIS A 231 -17.30 13.55 -1.32
CA HIS A 231 -15.98 13.39 -0.70
C HIS A 231 -14.92 14.29 -1.35
N ARG A 232 -15.26 15.10 -2.37
CA ARG A 232 -14.30 15.95 -3.10
C ARG A 232 -13.46 16.88 -2.24
N SER A 233 -14.05 17.44 -1.18
CA SER A 233 -13.37 18.38 -0.29
C SER A 233 -12.56 17.71 0.82
N LYS A 234 -12.60 16.38 0.92
CA LYS A 234 -11.86 15.64 1.95
C LYS A 234 -10.51 15.21 1.39
N PRO A 235 -9.39 15.49 2.09
CA PRO A 235 -8.10 14.93 1.72
C PRO A 235 -8.05 13.45 2.09
N ARG A 236 -7.21 12.68 1.39
CA ARG A 236 -6.83 11.29 1.66
C ARG A 236 -8.02 10.36 1.92
N VAL A 237 -8.97 10.35 0.99
CA VAL A 237 -10.16 9.53 1.05
C VAL A 237 -9.84 8.12 0.60
N TYR A 238 -9.98 7.16 1.52
CA TYR A 238 -10.05 5.74 1.22
C TYR A 238 -11.44 5.22 1.62
N ILE A 239 -12.24 4.79 0.64
CA ILE A 239 -13.63 4.41 0.85
C ILE A 239 -13.98 3.09 0.16
N GLY A 240 -14.70 2.23 0.86
CA GLY A 240 -15.24 0.97 0.37
C GLY A 240 -16.04 0.30 1.49
N CYS A 241 -16.36 -0.99 1.34
CA CYS A 241 -16.92 -1.75 2.45
C CYS A 241 -15.80 -2.01 3.47
N MET A 242 -15.69 -1.14 4.47
CA MET A 242 -14.61 -1.20 5.45
C MET A 242 -14.81 -2.34 6.44
N LYS A 243 -13.81 -3.20 6.58
CA LYS A 243 -13.78 -4.32 7.52
C LYS A 243 -12.50 -4.34 8.34
N SER A 244 -12.56 -5.07 9.44
CA SER A 244 -11.41 -5.51 10.23
C SER A 244 -11.77 -6.88 10.81
N GLY A 245 -10.79 -7.72 11.07
CA GLY A 245 -10.98 -9.08 11.52
C GLY A 245 -9.66 -9.71 11.93
N PRO A 246 -9.71 -10.91 12.53
CA PRO A 246 -8.49 -11.60 12.96
C PRO A 246 -7.55 -11.84 11.78
N VAL A 247 -6.25 -11.71 12.03
CA VAL A 247 -5.23 -12.06 11.03
C VAL A 247 -5.24 -13.57 10.81
N LEU A 248 -5.30 -14.00 9.56
CA LEU A 248 -5.43 -15.41 9.20
C LEU A 248 -4.05 -16.09 9.15
N SER A 249 -3.46 -16.35 10.32
CA SER A 249 -2.11 -16.93 10.47
C SER A 249 -2.03 -18.45 10.23
N ARG A 250 -3.17 -19.15 10.18
CA ARG A 250 -3.20 -20.62 10.03
C ARG A 250 -2.98 -21.05 8.59
N LYS A 251 -1.96 -21.88 8.35
CA LYS A 251 -1.74 -22.51 7.03
C LYS A 251 -2.95 -23.35 6.61
N GLY A 252 -3.25 -23.37 5.31
CA GLY A 252 -4.34 -24.16 4.73
C GLY A 252 -5.70 -23.45 4.63
N VAL A 253 -5.85 -22.25 5.20
CA VAL A 253 -7.02 -21.42 4.93
C VAL A 253 -6.84 -20.64 3.62
N LYS A 254 -7.93 -20.42 2.87
CA LYS A 254 -7.93 -19.79 1.54
C LYS A 254 -7.15 -18.47 1.46
N TYR A 255 -7.22 -17.67 2.53
CA TYR A 255 -6.60 -16.35 2.62
C TYR A 255 -5.54 -16.29 3.72
N HIS A 256 -4.80 -17.38 3.91
CA HIS A 256 -3.65 -17.41 4.82
C HIS A 256 -2.73 -16.23 4.54
N GLU A 257 -2.34 -15.52 5.59
CA GLU A 257 -1.39 -14.40 5.55
C GLU A 257 0.01 -14.93 5.84
N PRO A 258 0.89 -15.09 4.83
CA PRO A 258 2.23 -15.61 5.05
C PRO A 258 3.07 -14.70 5.95
N GLU A 259 2.78 -13.39 5.94
CA GLU A 259 3.50 -12.38 6.70
C GLU A 259 2.72 -11.92 7.93
N PHE A 260 1.97 -12.84 8.56
CA PHE A 260 1.05 -12.51 9.66
C PHE A 260 1.75 -11.82 10.84
N TRP A 261 3.04 -12.12 11.04
CA TRP A 261 3.90 -11.53 12.06
C TRP A 261 4.05 -10.01 11.92
N LYS A 262 3.85 -9.43 10.72
CA LYS A 262 3.86 -7.97 10.50
C LYS A 262 2.68 -7.28 11.18
N PHE A 263 1.63 -8.02 11.52
CA PHE A 263 0.46 -7.51 12.22
C PHE A 263 0.57 -7.68 13.74
N GLY A 264 1.75 -8.09 14.24
CA GLY A 264 2.05 -8.31 15.65
C GLY A 264 1.78 -9.74 16.12
N GLU A 265 1.36 -9.90 17.37
CA GLU A 265 1.19 -11.19 18.03
C GLU A 265 -0.09 -11.93 17.61
N GLU A 266 -0.14 -13.22 17.92
CA GLU A 266 -1.31 -14.06 17.66
C GLU A 266 -2.55 -13.48 18.39
N GLY A 267 -3.65 -13.34 17.65
CA GLY A 267 -4.87 -12.69 18.14
C GLY A 267 -5.04 -11.24 17.67
N ASN A 268 -4.01 -10.64 17.07
CA ASN A 268 -4.14 -9.33 16.44
C ASN A 268 -5.10 -9.33 15.24
N LYS A 269 -5.65 -8.14 14.98
CA LYS A 269 -6.59 -7.89 13.89
C LYS A 269 -5.91 -7.11 12.78
N TYR A 270 -6.37 -7.32 11.55
CA TYR A 270 -6.02 -6.44 10.45
C TYR A 270 -6.42 -4.99 10.77
N PHE A 271 -5.58 -4.04 10.33
CA PHE A 271 -5.98 -2.64 10.21
C PHE A 271 -7.30 -2.53 9.43
N ARG A 272 -8.08 -1.49 9.71
CA ARG A 272 -9.34 -1.28 9.02
C ARG A 272 -9.07 -1.02 7.54
N HIS A 273 -9.63 -1.85 6.67
CA HIS A 273 -9.40 -1.79 5.22
C HIS A 273 -10.67 -2.10 4.44
N ALA A 274 -10.75 -1.66 3.19
CA ALA A 274 -11.86 -2.00 2.33
C ALA A 274 -11.79 -3.46 1.87
N THR A 275 -12.94 -4.09 1.67
CA THR A 275 -13.05 -5.37 0.96
C THR A 275 -12.46 -5.30 -0.45
N GLY A 276 -11.91 -6.42 -0.92
CA GLY A 276 -11.27 -6.50 -2.24
C GLY A 276 -12.20 -6.14 -3.41
N GLN A 277 -13.50 -6.42 -3.32
CA GLN A 277 -14.46 -6.30 -4.44
C GLN A 277 -14.53 -4.90 -5.07
N ILE A 278 -14.61 -3.87 -4.23
CA ILE A 278 -14.67 -2.47 -4.69
C ILE A 278 -14.15 -1.52 -3.61
N TYR A 279 -13.32 -0.58 -4.03
CA TYR A 279 -12.95 0.59 -3.23
C TYR A 279 -12.44 1.72 -4.11
N ALA A 280 -12.51 2.94 -3.57
CA ALA A 280 -12.03 4.15 -4.19
C ALA A 280 -10.99 4.84 -3.32
N ILE A 281 -10.02 5.47 -3.98
CA ILE A 281 -9.01 6.33 -3.36
C ILE A 281 -9.03 7.71 -4.03
N SER A 282 -8.75 8.75 -3.27
CA SER A 282 -8.55 10.10 -3.81
C SER A 282 -7.22 10.25 -4.54
N LYS A 283 -7.12 11.31 -5.34
CA LYS A 283 -5.92 11.67 -6.10
C LYS A 283 -4.62 11.68 -5.30
N ASP A 284 -4.64 12.23 -4.10
CA ASP A 284 -3.46 12.30 -3.23
C ASP A 284 -2.99 10.91 -2.77
N LEU A 285 -3.90 9.99 -2.43
CA LEU A 285 -3.55 8.59 -2.14
C LEU A 285 -3.05 7.85 -3.39
N ALA A 286 -3.62 8.11 -4.56
CA ALA A 286 -3.10 7.55 -5.81
C ALA A 286 -1.68 8.06 -6.10
N ALA A 287 -1.42 9.35 -5.88
CA ALA A 287 -0.09 9.93 -5.98
C ALA A 287 0.88 9.27 -4.98
N TYR A 288 0.45 9.07 -3.73
CA TYR A 288 1.25 8.39 -2.71
C TYR A 288 1.64 6.98 -3.13
N ILE A 289 0.70 6.18 -3.65
CA ILE A 289 0.99 4.84 -4.17
C ILE A 289 1.98 4.91 -5.33
N SER A 290 1.81 5.88 -6.24
CA SER A 290 2.70 6.04 -7.39
C SER A 290 4.14 6.38 -6.95
N ILE A 291 4.30 7.26 -5.97
CA ILE A 291 5.59 7.70 -5.45
C ILE A 291 6.26 6.59 -4.64
N ASN A 292 5.49 5.88 -3.80
CA ASN A 292 5.99 4.83 -2.90
C ASN A 292 5.84 3.43 -3.51
N SER A 293 5.79 3.35 -4.84
CA SER A 293 5.48 2.10 -5.55
C SER A 293 6.47 0.97 -5.23
N GLU A 294 7.74 1.31 -4.92
CA GLU A 294 8.77 0.37 -4.46
C GLU A 294 8.55 -0.12 -3.02
N SER A 295 8.21 0.75 -2.08
CA SER A 295 7.92 0.37 -0.69
C SER A 295 6.61 -0.41 -0.56
N CYS A 296 5.73 -0.26 -1.53
CA CYS A 296 4.48 -1.01 -1.66
C CYS A 296 4.61 -2.33 -2.43
N ILE A 297 5.83 -2.75 -2.78
CA ILE A 297 6.09 -4.05 -3.42
C ILE A 297 5.67 -5.19 -2.48
N ASP A 298 4.96 -6.17 -3.04
CA ASP A 298 4.41 -7.36 -2.36
C ASP A 298 3.50 -7.11 -1.15
N MET A 299 3.21 -5.85 -0.84
CA MET A 299 2.24 -5.50 0.19
C MET A 299 0.82 -5.50 -0.38
N PRO A 300 -0.14 -6.16 0.29
CA PRO A 300 -1.53 -5.99 -0.05
C PRO A 300 -1.93 -4.51 0.17
N MET A 301 -2.79 -3.96 -0.68
CA MET A 301 -3.18 -2.54 -0.64
C MET A 301 -3.65 -2.04 0.74
N ARG A 302 -4.17 -2.94 1.60
CA ARG A 302 -4.53 -2.64 3.00
C ARG A 302 -3.37 -2.20 3.90
N MET A 303 -2.13 -2.45 3.50
CA MET A 303 -0.92 -2.03 4.22
C MET A 303 -0.32 -0.75 3.62
N CYS A 304 -0.62 -0.44 2.36
CA CYS A 304 -0.14 0.77 1.69
C CYS A 304 -1.06 1.98 1.85
N LEU A 305 -2.33 1.77 2.17
CA LEU A 305 -3.37 2.79 2.37
C LEU A 305 -3.64 2.97 3.86
#